data_AF-A0AAD4N2C1-F1
#
_entry.id   AF-A0AAD4N2C1-F1
#
_cell.length_a   1.000
_cell.length_b   1.000
_cell.length_c   1.000
_cell.angle_alpha   90.00
_cell.angle_beta   90.00
_cell.angle_gamma   90.00
#
_symmetry.space_group_name_H-M   'P 1'
#
loop_
_entity.id
_entity.type
_entity.pdbx_description
1 polymer ?
#
loop_
_entity_poly.entity_id
_entity_poly.type
_entity_poly.pdbx_seq_one_letter_code
_entity_poly.pdbx_strand_id
1 'polypeptide(L)'
;MIFLDKFLQGLKPQFDDDVIDRLNYYYTPMMLIIFALTLSAKQYVGQPIQCWPPAQFTGAWEQYSENYCFVKNTYFLPLNHYIPQDLEEREQLEIGYYQWVPFVLGIQGILFYLPSLIWRILNWQSGVAVKGIIQMCEDVGNMAIEKRKNSVDVVATHLRDSLRTQRNLSRRYILSPLLARGSYLTTLYLIVKVIYLMQVLMQFVILNAFLGTNYTFWGFEILRDLAYGREWQESGHFPRVTMCDFDIRVLGNKHRHTLQCVLMINMFNEKIYLFIWWWFLVVAIATLANLFYWLSMSMSDAQQTEAVNKFVHHHLRSDGVFLLRLISMNAGDLITTDIVYSLWHQFLQDEAAMLQTLPLSEGATAPDPTTGLEDVDGYGEKQRLT
;
A
#
# COMPACT_ATOMS: atom_id res chain seq x y z
N MET A 1 -25.04 -4.18 0.92
CA MET A 1 -24.41 -4.48 -0.39
C MET A 1 -23.81 -3.24 -1.05
N ILE A 2 -24.53 -2.11 -1.20
CA ILE A 2 -24.02 -0.90 -1.91
C ILE A 2 -22.66 -0.37 -1.40
N PHE A 3 -22.43 -0.37 -0.08
CA PHE A 3 -21.15 0.08 0.49
C PHE A 3 -20.00 -0.90 0.19
N LEU A 4 -20.29 -2.20 0.22
CA LEU A 4 -19.31 -3.25 -0.07
C LEU A 4 -18.91 -3.21 -1.56
N ASP A 5 -19.87 -3.05 -2.47
CA ASP A 5 -19.57 -2.93 -3.91
C ASP A 5 -18.74 -1.69 -4.22
N LYS A 6 -19.06 -0.54 -3.61
CA LYS A 6 -18.25 0.68 -3.76
C LYS A 6 -16.85 0.52 -3.17
N PHE A 7 -16.72 -0.16 -2.03
CA PHE A 7 -15.42 -0.46 -1.41
C PHE A 7 -14.59 -1.41 -2.28
N LEU A 8 -15.20 -2.48 -2.80
CA LEU A 8 -14.55 -3.44 -3.71
C LEU A 8 -14.18 -2.81 -5.05
N GLN A 9 -14.99 -1.89 -5.57
CA GLN A 9 -14.61 -1.08 -6.73
C GLN A 9 -13.44 -0.12 -6.43
N GLY A 10 -13.38 0.43 -5.22
CA GLY A 10 -12.26 1.23 -4.74
C GLY A 10 -10.96 0.44 -4.57
N LEU A 11 -11.05 -0.86 -4.25
CA LEU A 11 -9.90 -1.76 -4.16
C LEU A 11 -9.28 -2.08 -5.52
N LYS A 12 -10.01 -1.97 -6.64
CA LYS A 12 -9.45 -2.31 -7.95
C LYS A 12 -8.17 -1.51 -8.24
N PRO A 13 -7.15 -2.15 -8.83
CA PRO A 13 -5.97 -1.46 -9.33
C PRO A 13 -6.37 -0.28 -10.19
N GLN A 14 -5.79 0.88 -9.94
CA GLN A 14 -5.99 2.07 -10.75
C GLN A 14 -4.69 2.42 -11.48
N PHE A 15 -4.78 3.31 -12.47
CA PHE A 15 -3.63 3.67 -13.30
C PHE A 15 -2.84 4.85 -12.73
N ASP A 16 -3.21 5.38 -11.57
CA ASP A 16 -2.58 6.53 -10.92
C ASP A 16 -1.53 6.15 -9.86
N ASP A 17 -1.05 4.91 -9.87
CA ASP A 17 -0.18 4.35 -8.84
C ASP A 17 0.90 3.39 -9.37
N ASP A 18 1.82 3.01 -8.48
CA ASP A 18 2.87 2.05 -8.76
C ASP A 18 2.46 0.62 -8.41
N VAL A 19 3.20 -0.36 -8.95
CA VAL A 19 3.10 -1.78 -8.57
C VAL A 19 3.28 -1.98 -7.06
N ILE A 20 4.21 -1.25 -6.43
CA ILE A 20 4.46 -1.36 -4.98
C ILE A 20 3.31 -0.74 -4.18
N ASP A 21 2.63 0.27 -4.69
CA ASP A 21 1.43 0.79 -4.02
C ASP A 21 0.31 -0.25 -4.08
N ARG A 22 0.11 -0.89 -5.24
CA ARG A 22 -0.84 -2.01 -5.40
C ARG A 22 -0.53 -3.16 -4.45
N LEU A 23 0.75 -3.45 -4.19
CA LEU A 23 1.16 -4.43 -3.18
C LEU A 23 0.59 -4.09 -1.78
N ASN A 24 0.59 -2.81 -1.42
CA ASN A 24 0.12 -2.33 -0.12
C ASN A 24 -1.39 -2.23 -0.03
N TYR A 25 -2.07 -1.52 -0.92
CA TYR A 25 -3.49 -1.22 -0.75
C TYR A 25 -4.43 -2.27 -1.37
N TYR A 26 -3.94 -3.11 -2.30
CA TYR A 26 -4.76 -4.10 -3.00
C TYR A 26 -4.42 -5.53 -2.57
N TYR A 27 -3.21 -5.99 -2.84
CA TYR A 27 -2.85 -7.39 -2.61
C TYR A 27 -2.81 -7.76 -1.12
N THR A 28 -2.22 -6.91 -0.28
CA THR A 28 -2.11 -7.16 1.17
C THR A 28 -3.50 -7.20 1.86
N PRO A 29 -4.38 -6.19 1.71
CA PRO A 29 -5.74 -6.23 2.24
C PRO A 29 -6.57 -7.41 1.72
N MET A 30 -6.48 -7.73 0.42
CA MET A 30 -7.22 -8.86 -0.14
C MET A 30 -6.81 -10.17 0.53
N MET A 31 -5.50 -10.39 0.71
CA MET A 31 -4.98 -11.56 1.42
C MET A 31 -5.42 -11.59 2.89
N LEU A 32 -5.34 -10.48 3.62
CA LEU A 32 -5.80 -10.39 5.02
C LEU A 32 -7.31 -10.67 5.15
N ILE A 33 -8.13 -10.17 4.23
CA ILE A 33 -9.57 -10.43 4.20
C ILE A 33 -9.86 -11.91 3.93
N ILE A 34 -9.13 -12.55 3.01
CA ILE A 34 -9.27 -13.98 2.75
C ILE A 34 -8.96 -14.80 4.01
N PHE A 35 -7.88 -14.47 4.73
CA PHE A 35 -7.56 -15.14 5.99
C PHE A 35 -8.60 -14.85 7.09
N ALA A 36 -9.08 -13.63 7.21
CA ALA A 36 -10.15 -13.27 8.14
C ALA A 36 -11.43 -14.08 7.86
N LEU A 37 -11.83 -14.22 6.60
CA LEU A 37 -12.99 -15.02 6.20
C LEU A 37 -12.77 -16.51 6.47
N THR A 38 -11.58 -17.04 6.19
CA THR A 38 -11.23 -18.44 6.43
C THR A 38 -11.30 -18.79 7.92
N LEU A 39 -10.72 -17.93 8.77
CA LEU A 39 -10.78 -18.10 10.23
C LEU A 39 -12.20 -17.93 10.76
N SER A 40 -12.97 -16.96 10.24
CA SER A 40 -14.38 -16.78 10.61
C SER A 40 -15.21 -18.03 10.27
N ALA A 41 -15.00 -18.64 9.10
CA ALA A 41 -15.67 -19.87 8.73
C ALA A 41 -15.34 -21.01 9.71
N LYS A 42 -14.06 -21.15 10.09
CA LYS A 42 -13.65 -22.15 11.08
C LYS A 42 -14.21 -21.88 12.48
N GLN A 43 -14.34 -20.61 12.87
CA GLN A 43 -14.80 -20.18 14.19
C GLN A 43 -16.32 -20.29 14.38
N TYR A 44 -17.12 -19.95 13.36
CA TYR A 44 -18.59 -19.90 13.48
C TYR A 44 -19.32 -21.11 12.89
N VAL A 45 -18.74 -21.76 11.88
CA VAL A 45 -19.37 -22.92 11.21
C VAL A 45 -18.71 -24.22 11.67
N GLY A 46 -17.41 -24.19 11.91
CA GLY A 46 -16.65 -25.34 12.41
C GLY A 46 -16.75 -25.49 13.92
N GLN A 47 -16.11 -26.54 14.44
CA GLN A 47 -15.81 -26.70 15.86
C GLN A 47 -14.44 -26.05 16.13
N PRO A 48 -14.36 -24.89 16.82
CA PRO A 48 -13.10 -24.19 17.09
C PRO A 48 -12.32 -24.80 18.26
N ILE A 49 -13.04 -25.45 19.18
CA ILE A 49 -12.52 -26.10 20.38
C ILE A 49 -13.23 -27.45 20.57
N GLN A 50 -12.53 -28.44 21.11
CA GLN A 50 -13.10 -29.70 21.57
C GLN A 50 -12.55 -30.00 22.97
N CYS A 51 -13.41 -30.41 23.90
CA CYS A 51 -13.01 -30.63 25.28
C CYS A 51 -13.10 -32.11 25.67
N TRP A 52 -12.40 -32.48 26.74
CA TRP A 52 -12.48 -33.82 27.34
C TRP A 52 -13.40 -33.77 28.58
N PRO A 53 -14.73 -33.89 28.42
CA PRO A 53 -15.66 -33.90 29.55
C PRO A 53 -15.63 -35.24 30.30
N PRO A 54 -16.12 -35.28 31.54
CA PRO A 54 -16.25 -36.52 32.29
C PRO A 54 -17.37 -37.40 31.71
N ALA A 55 -17.27 -38.72 31.89
CA ALA A 55 -18.14 -39.71 31.21
C ALA A 55 -19.64 -39.58 31.53
N GLN A 56 -20.01 -38.94 32.65
CA GLN A 56 -21.41 -38.68 33.00
C GLN A 56 -22.07 -37.57 32.16
N PHE A 57 -21.30 -36.81 31.36
CA PHE A 57 -21.86 -35.74 30.55
C PHE A 57 -22.59 -36.29 29.33
N THR A 58 -23.84 -35.85 29.16
CA THR A 58 -24.57 -36.09 27.92
C THR A 58 -23.99 -35.26 26.79
N GLY A 59 -24.22 -35.64 25.52
CA GLY A 59 -23.70 -34.88 24.37
C GLY A 59 -24.16 -33.41 24.34
N ALA A 60 -25.33 -33.08 24.91
CA ALA A 60 -25.77 -31.70 25.05
C ALA A 60 -24.95 -30.91 26.09
N TRP A 61 -24.51 -31.57 27.17
CA TRP A 61 -23.65 -30.95 28.18
C TRP A 61 -22.22 -30.77 27.70
N GLU A 62 -21.72 -31.71 26.88
CA GLU A 62 -20.46 -31.57 26.16
C GLU A 62 -20.48 -30.31 25.29
N GLN A 63 -21.47 -30.17 24.40
CA GLN A 63 -21.62 -28.98 23.55
C GLN A 63 -21.76 -27.68 24.35
N TYR A 64 -22.49 -27.70 25.48
CA TYR A 64 -22.57 -26.54 26.36
C TYR A 64 -21.20 -26.18 26.94
N SER A 65 -20.45 -27.18 27.44
CA SER A 65 -19.14 -26.97 28.05
C SER A 65 -18.12 -26.44 27.04
N GLU A 66 -18.11 -26.97 25.81
CA GLU A 66 -17.24 -26.50 24.72
C GLU A 66 -17.53 -25.05 24.35
N ASN A 67 -18.80 -24.70 24.14
CA ASN A 67 -19.20 -23.34 23.81
C ASN A 67 -18.93 -22.35 24.95
N TYR A 68 -19.18 -22.76 26.19
CA TYR A 68 -18.88 -21.95 27.36
C TYR A 68 -17.37 -21.68 27.47
N CYS A 69 -16.54 -22.72 27.34
CA CYS A 69 -15.08 -22.62 27.37
C CYS A 69 -14.54 -21.77 26.23
N PHE A 70 -15.13 -21.87 25.04
CA PHE A 70 -14.73 -21.02 23.93
C PHE A 70 -14.96 -19.54 24.24
N VAL A 71 -16.10 -19.19 24.84
CA VAL A 71 -16.50 -17.78 25.10
C VAL A 71 -15.81 -17.20 26.33
N LYS A 72 -15.61 -17.96 27.40
CA LYS A 72 -15.05 -17.46 28.67
C LYS A 72 -13.52 -17.28 28.67
N ASN A 73 -12.84 -17.72 27.62
CA ASN A 73 -11.38 -17.91 27.53
C ASN A 73 -10.89 -19.20 28.20
N THR A 74 -9.68 -19.59 27.85
CA THR A 74 -8.98 -20.77 28.38
C THR A 74 -7.58 -20.37 28.80
N TYR A 75 -6.92 -21.11 29.68
CA TYR A 75 -5.54 -20.82 30.10
C TYR A 75 -4.57 -21.90 29.63
N PHE A 76 -3.32 -21.51 29.38
CA PHE A 76 -2.27 -22.44 29.00
C PHE A 76 -1.45 -22.86 30.21
N LEU A 77 -1.23 -24.17 30.35
CA LEU A 77 -0.35 -24.75 31.36
C LEU A 77 0.48 -25.86 30.71
N PRO A 78 1.81 -25.87 30.89
CA PRO A 78 2.64 -26.99 30.43
C PRO A 78 2.20 -28.30 31.09
N LEU A 79 2.23 -29.41 30.35
CA LEU A 79 1.75 -30.73 30.84
C LEU A 79 2.45 -31.22 32.12
N ASN A 80 3.69 -30.77 32.35
CA ASN A 80 4.48 -31.15 33.53
C ASN A 80 4.14 -30.32 34.79
N HIS A 81 3.32 -29.28 34.67
CA HIS A 81 2.93 -28.43 35.79
C HIS A 81 1.57 -28.85 36.36
N TYR A 82 1.45 -28.82 37.68
CA TYR A 82 0.17 -29.05 38.37
C TYR A 82 -0.75 -27.85 38.19
N ILE A 83 -2.06 -28.11 38.13
CA ILE A 83 -3.05 -27.04 38.03
C ILE A 83 -3.05 -26.26 39.38
N PRO A 84 -2.71 -24.96 39.39
CA PRO A 84 -2.56 -24.19 40.62
C PRO A 84 -3.89 -24.10 41.38
N GLN A 85 -3.85 -24.11 42.71
CA GLN A 85 -5.08 -24.01 43.52
C GLN A 85 -5.63 -22.58 43.54
N ASP A 86 -4.73 -21.59 43.44
CA ASP A 86 -5.11 -20.19 43.39
C ASP A 86 -5.82 -19.87 42.07
N LEU A 87 -6.87 -19.06 42.19
CA LEU A 87 -7.70 -18.65 41.05
C LEU A 87 -7.03 -17.53 40.27
N GLU A 88 -6.38 -16.62 40.98
CA GLU A 88 -5.75 -15.44 40.40
C GLU A 88 -4.60 -15.84 39.47
N GLU A 89 -3.82 -16.86 39.85
CA GLU A 89 -2.77 -17.43 39.01
C GLU A 89 -3.32 -18.05 37.72
N ARG A 90 -4.51 -18.69 37.75
CA ARG A 90 -5.14 -19.23 36.55
C ARG A 90 -5.62 -18.13 35.61
N GLU A 91 -6.21 -17.07 36.16
CA GLU A 91 -6.70 -15.91 35.40
C GLU A 91 -5.55 -15.18 34.68
N GLN A 92 -4.37 -15.10 35.29
CA GLN A 92 -3.18 -14.49 34.67
C GLN A 92 -2.63 -15.27 33.47
N LEU A 93 -2.92 -16.57 33.39
CA LEU A 93 -2.49 -17.45 32.30
C LEU A 93 -3.54 -17.58 31.18
N GLU A 94 -4.65 -16.84 31.26
CA GLU A 94 -5.71 -16.88 30.27
C GLU A 94 -5.28 -16.33 28.91
N ILE A 95 -5.73 -17.02 27.87
CA ILE A 95 -5.59 -16.65 26.48
C ILE A 95 -6.98 -16.42 25.87
N GLY A 96 -7.20 -15.20 25.38
CA GLY A 96 -8.46 -14.80 24.72
C GLY A 96 -8.28 -14.23 23.31
N TYR A 97 -7.04 -14.08 22.83
CA TYR A 97 -6.77 -13.41 21.55
C TYR A 97 -7.40 -14.14 20.35
N TYR A 98 -7.49 -15.47 20.38
CA TYR A 98 -7.96 -16.28 19.25
C TYR A 98 -9.38 -15.93 18.80
N GLN A 99 -10.22 -15.42 19.71
CA GLN A 99 -11.59 -15.00 19.42
C GLN A 99 -11.62 -13.76 18.52
N TRP A 100 -10.61 -12.89 18.64
CA TRP A 100 -10.54 -11.57 18.01
C TRP A 100 -9.76 -11.54 16.70
N VAL A 101 -9.02 -12.62 16.40
CA VAL A 101 -8.13 -12.70 15.22
C VAL A 101 -8.83 -12.27 13.92
N PRO A 102 -10.03 -12.80 13.55
CA PRO A 102 -10.65 -12.43 12.28
C PRO A 102 -10.98 -10.95 12.17
N PHE A 103 -11.41 -10.34 13.29
CA PHE A 103 -11.74 -8.91 13.34
C PHE A 103 -10.50 -8.04 13.22
N VAL A 104 -9.42 -8.41 13.92
CA VAL A 104 -8.14 -7.70 13.84
C VAL A 104 -7.58 -7.76 12.42
N LEU A 105 -7.55 -8.93 11.78
CA LEU A 105 -7.11 -9.07 10.39
C LEU A 105 -7.95 -8.20 9.43
N GLY A 106 -9.27 -8.14 9.64
CA GLY A 106 -10.16 -7.27 8.87
C GLY A 106 -9.83 -5.77 9.04
N ILE A 107 -9.63 -5.32 10.28
CA ILE A 107 -9.21 -3.93 10.57
C ILE A 107 -7.85 -3.63 9.97
N GLN A 108 -6.89 -4.55 10.08
CA GLN A 108 -5.56 -4.40 9.46
C GLN A 108 -5.68 -4.24 7.95
N GLY A 109 -6.55 -5.01 7.27
CA GLY A 109 -6.85 -4.84 5.86
C GLY A 109 -7.37 -3.44 5.51
N ILE A 110 -8.26 -2.87 6.33
CA ILE A 110 -8.77 -1.50 6.14
C ILE A 110 -7.65 -0.47 6.32
N LEU A 111 -6.81 -0.64 7.34
CA LEU A 111 -5.70 0.27 7.62
C LEU A 111 -4.70 0.34 6.46
N PHE A 112 -4.39 -0.80 5.81
CA PHE A 112 -3.55 -0.83 4.61
C PHE A 112 -4.13 -0.09 3.40
N TYR A 113 -5.45 0.12 3.35
CA TYR A 113 -6.11 0.90 2.30
C TYR A 113 -6.09 2.42 2.57
N LEU A 114 -5.88 2.86 3.81
CA LEU A 114 -5.93 4.29 4.17
C LEU A 114 -4.96 5.19 3.39
N PRO A 115 -3.68 4.82 3.15
CA PRO A 115 -2.76 5.69 2.42
C PRO A 115 -3.22 5.98 0.98
N SER A 116 -3.79 4.99 0.28
CA SER A 116 -4.32 5.18 -1.08
C SER A 116 -5.56 6.06 -1.10
N LEU A 117 -6.41 5.96 -0.06
CA LEU A 117 -7.56 6.84 0.11
C LEU A 117 -7.12 8.30 0.31
N ILE A 118 -6.08 8.53 1.12
CA ILE A 118 -5.51 9.86 1.35
C ILE A 118 -4.99 10.45 0.03
N TRP A 119 -4.24 9.67 -0.77
CA TRP A 119 -3.80 10.09 -2.10
C TRP A 119 -4.97 10.54 -2.98
N ARG A 120 -6.01 9.70 -3.10
CA ARG A 120 -7.14 9.97 -4.00
C ARG A 120 -7.95 11.20 -3.59
N ILE A 121 -8.13 11.42 -2.30
CA ILE A 121 -8.87 12.59 -1.79
C ILE A 121 -8.07 13.88 -2.01
N LEU A 122 -6.75 13.85 -1.74
CA LEU A 122 -5.92 15.04 -1.82
C LEU A 122 -5.46 15.36 -3.26
N ASN A 123 -5.31 14.35 -4.11
CA ASN A 123 -4.90 14.53 -5.51
C ASN A 123 -5.85 15.47 -6.27
N TRP A 124 -7.16 15.39 -6.03
CA TRP A 124 -8.15 16.28 -6.67
C TRP A 124 -7.87 17.77 -6.42
N GLN A 125 -7.26 18.12 -5.28
CA GLN A 125 -6.92 19.52 -4.95
C GLN A 125 -5.84 20.10 -5.89
N SER A 126 -5.08 19.25 -6.58
CA SER A 126 -4.08 19.70 -7.58
C SER A 126 -4.72 20.34 -8.82
N GLY A 127 -6.01 20.06 -9.08
CA GLY A 127 -6.68 20.45 -10.33
C GLY A 127 -6.25 19.63 -11.55
N VAL A 128 -5.39 18.62 -11.38
CA VAL A 128 -4.96 17.70 -12.43
C VAL A 128 -5.68 16.37 -12.27
N ALA A 129 -6.41 15.94 -13.30
CA ALA A 129 -7.08 14.65 -13.32
C ALA A 129 -6.08 13.52 -13.68
N VAL A 130 -5.16 13.20 -12.76
CA VAL A 130 -4.06 12.23 -12.99
C VAL A 130 -4.54 10.92 -13.58
N LYS A 131 -5.54 10.29 -12.94
CA LYS A 131 -6.15 9.04 -13.42
C LYS A 131 -6.66 9.15 -14.86
N GLY A 132 -7.35 10.25 -15.18
CA GLY A 132 -7.92 10.46 -16.51
C GLY A 132 -6.84 10.60 -17.58
N ILE A 133 -5.77 11.35 -17.28
CA ILE A 133 -4.65 11.55 -18.21
C ILE A 133 -3.96 10.22 -18.51
N ILE A 134 -3.67 9.41 -17.48
CA ILE A 134 -2.95 8.15 -17.68
C ILE A 134 -3.81 7.15 -18.43
N GLN A 135 -5.11 7.07 -18.12
CA GLN A 135 -6.04 6.22 -18.84
C GLN A 135 -6.12 6.62 -20.33
N MET A 136 -6.13 7.92 -20.63
CA MET A 136 -6.04 8.38 -22.03
C MET A 136 -4.71 7.96 -22.69
N CYS A 137 -3.59 8.00 -21.97
CA CYS A 137 -2.29 7.57 -22.50
C CYS A 137 -2.29 6.06 -22.82
N GLU A 138 -2.86 5.24 -21.94
CA GLU A 138 -3.00 3.80 -22.15
C GLU A 138 -3.93 3.49 -23.34
N ASP A 139 -5.08 4.17 -23.41
CA ASP A 139 -6.03 4.04 -24.52
C ASP A 139 -5.35 4.38 -25.85
N VAL A 140 -4.55 5.45 -25.91
CA VAL A 140 -3.76 5.84 -27.09
C VAL A 140 -2.65 4.83 -27.40
N GLY A 141 -2.04 4.22 -26.38
CA GLY A 141 -1.08 3.14 -26.53
C GLY A 141 -1.67 1.92 -27.23
N ASN A 142 -2.95 1.65 -27.00
CA ASN A 142 -3.69 0.54 -27.59
C ASN A 142 -4.31 0.87 -28.98
N MET A 143 -4.13 2.09 -29.50
CA MET A 143 -4.63 2.48 -30.83
C MET A 143 -3.71 2.07 -31.97
N ALA A 144 -4.29 1.95 -33.17
CA ALA A 144 -3.52 1.75 -34.40
C ALA A 144 -2.60 2.94 -34.71
N ILE A 145 -1.43 2.65 -35.28
CA ILE A 145 -0.33 3.60 -35.53
C ILE A 145 -0.80 4.85 -36.31
N GLU A 146 -1.69 4.69 -37.29
CA GLU A 146 -2.18 5.78 -38.15
C GLU A 146 -2.93 6.87 -37.37
N LYS A 147 -3.74 6.48 -36.37
CA LYS A 147 -4.49 7.43 -35.53
C LYS A 147 -3.69 7.91 -34.32
N ARG A 148 -2.65 7.16 -33.93
CA ARG A 148 -1.86 7.42 -32.72
C ARG A 148 -1.25 8.81 -32.72
N LYS A 149 -0.67 9.27 -33.84
CA LYS A 149 0.02 10.57 -33.90
C LYS A 149 -0.88 11.76 -33.54
N ASN A 150 -2.11 11.78 -34.07
CA ASN A 150 -3.07 12.86 -33.77
C ASN A 150 -3.58 12.75 -32.33
N SER A 151 -3.83 11.54 -31.84
CA SER A 151 -4.28 11.33 -30.45
C SER A 151 -3.21 11.68 -29.43
N VAL A 152 -1.93 11.41 -29.71
CA VAL A 152 -0.80 11.80 -28.84
C VAL A 152 -0.75 13.31 -28.69
N ASP A 153 -0.94 14.08 -29.76
CA ASP A 153 -0.93 15.54 -29.69
C ASP A 153 -2.11 16.08 -28.86
N VAL A 154 -3.29 15.46 -28.96
CA VAL A 154 -4.44 15.78 -28.10
C VAL A 154 -4.13 15.52 -26.62
N VAL A 155 -3.51 14.39 -26.30
CA VAL A 155 -3.12 14.04 -24.92
C VAL A 155 -2.03 14.99 -24.40
N ALA A 156 -1.02 15.30 -25.21
CA ALA A 156 0.04 16.25 -24.86
C ALA A 156 -0.53 17.64 -24.59
N THR A 157 -1.46 18.11 -25.42
CA THR A 157 -2.17 19.38 -25.23
C THR A 157 -2.99 19.37 -23.93
N HIS A 158 -3.72 18.29 -23.66
CA HIS A 158 -4.50 18.16 -22.42
C HIS A 158 -3.61 18.13 -21.16
N LEU A 159 -2.47 17.45 -21.23
CA LEU A 159 -1.47 17.43 -20.15
C LEU A 159 -0.91 18.84 -19.90
N ARG A 160 -0.53 19.55 -20.97
CA ARG A 160 -0.05 20.93 -20.90
C ARG A 160 -1.09 21.88 -20.30
N ASP A 161 -2.35 21.81 -20.75
CA ASP A 161 -3.44 22.63 -20.23
C ASP A 161 -3.75 22.33 -18.77
N SER A 162 -3.65 21.06 -18.36
CA SER A 162 -3.80 20.66 -16.96
C SER A 162 -2.70 21.25 -16.08
N LEU A 163 -1.43 21.17 -16.50
CA LEU A 163 -0.29 21.78 -15.80
C LEU A 163 -0.39 23.31 -15.75
N ARG A 164 -0.87 23.95 -16.82
CA ARG A 164 -1.12 25.39 -16.88
C ARG A 164 -2.24 25.81 -15.93
N THR A 165 -3.30 25.01 -15.85
CA THR A 165 -4.42 25.23 -14.92
C THR A 165 -3.94 25.15 -13.48
N GLN A 166 -3.15 24.12 -13.14
CA GLN A 166 -2.51 23.98 -11.83
C GLN A 166 -1.67 25.21 -11.45
N ARG A 167 -0.88 25.75 -12.40
CA ARG A 167 -0.09 26.98 -12.20
C ARG A 167 -0.96 28.20 -11.88
N ASN A 168 -2.12 28.32 -12.51
CA ASN A 168 -3.05 29.42 -12.25
C ASN A 168 -3.76 29.29 -10.89
N LEU A 169 -4.16 28.06 -10.50
CA LEU A 169 -4.70 27.80 -9.16
C LEU A 169 -3.66 28.08 -8.06
N SER A 170 -2.41 27.68 -8.28
CA SER A 170 -1.32 27.96 -7.34
C SER A 170 -1.11 29.46 -7.07
N ARG A 171 -1.33 30.34 -8.05
CA ARG A 171 -1.26 31.80 -7.83
C ARG A 171 -2.40 32.35 -6.98
N ARG A 172 -3.54 31.64 -6.93
CA ARG A 172 -4.78 32.11 -6.29
C ARG A 172 -4.92 31.66 -4.84
N TYR A 173 -4.34 30.50 -4.48
CA TYR A 173 -4.36 29.97 -3.13
C TYR A 173 -3.08 30.34 -2.35
N ILE A 174 -3.23 31.14 -1.29
CA ILE A 174 -2.17 31.61 -0.37
C ILE A 174 -1.57 30.46 0.47
N LEU A 175 -2.24 29.30 0.53
CA LEU A 175 -2.07 28.30 1.59
C LEU A 175 -0.96 27.26 1.41
N SER A 176 -0.11 27.28 0.37
CA SER A 176 1.18 26.58 0.49
C SER A 176 2.30 27.11 -0.42
N PRO A 177 3.53 27.28 0.11
CA PRO A 177 4.72 27.56 -0.71
C PRO A 177 5.10 26.39 -1.64
N LEU A 178 4.54 25.19 -1.40
CA LEU A 178 4.70 23.99 -2.23
C LEU A 178 3.90 24.07 -3.54
N LEU A 179 2.68 24.60 -3.49
CA LEU A 179 1.90 24.91 -4.69
C LEU A 179 2.62 25.95 -5.56
N ALA A 180 3.19 26.99 -4.95
CA ALA A 180 3.91 28.07 -5.65
C ALA A 180 5.10 27.58 -6.49
N ARG A 181 5.77 26.51 -6.06
CA ARG A 181 6.91 25.89 -6.77
C ARG A 181 6.49 24.91 -7.87
N GLY A 182 5.20 24.57 -8.00
CA GLY A 182 4.73 23.56 -8.97
C GLY A 182 5.28 22.15 -8.67
N SER A 183 5.44 21.84 -7.39
CA SER A 183 5.92 20.55 -6.87
C SER A 183 4.90 19.91 -5.92
N TYR A 184 3.63 20.31 -6.01
CA TYR A 184 2.58 19.89 -5.08
C TYR A 184 2.27 18.41 -5.24
N LEU A 185 2.05 17.96 -6.48
CA LEU A 185 1.68 16.57 -6.76
C LEU A 185 2.83 15.62 -6.39
N THR A 186 4.06 16.00 -6.75
CA THR A 186 5.28 15.25 -6.42
C THR A 186 5.46 15.14 -4.90
N THR A 187 5.30 16.25 -4.18
CA THR A 187 5.46 16.25 -2.70
C THR A 187 4.36 15.45 -2.02
N LEU A 188 3.10 15.61 -2.46
CA LEU A 188 1.97 14.84 -1.95
C LEU A 188 2.22 13.35 -2.12
N TYR A 189 2.72 12.94 -3.29
CA TYR A 189 3.03 11.54 -3.57
C TYR A 189 4.13 11.00 -2.65
N LEU A 190 5.23 11.75 -2.45
CA LEU A 190 6.29 11.39 -1.52
C LEU A 190 5.78 11.28 -0.07
N ILE A 191 4.91 12.18 0.37
CA ILE A 191 4.27 12.10 1.69
C ILE A 191 3.44 10.80 1.81
N VAL A 192 2.68 10.46 0.78
CA VAL A 192 1.91 9.21 0.75
C VAL A 192 2.84 7.99 0.82
N LYS A 193 3.98 7.99 0.14
CA LYS A 193 4.99 6.91 0.27
C LYS A 193 5.53 6.78 1.70
N VAL A 194 5.79 7.89 2.39
CA VAL A 194 6.16 7.87 3.80
C VAL A 194 5.03 7.33 4.67
N ILE A 195 3.78 7.70 4.38
CA ILE A 195 2.61 7.16 5.08
C ILE A 195 2.48 5.64 4.86
N TYR A 196 2.75 5.12 3.65
CA TYR A 196 2.81 3.66 3.42
C TYR A 196 3.88 2.98 4.28
N LEU A 197 5.08 3.55 4.39
CA LEU A 197 6.13 2.99 5.24
C LEU A 197 5.72 2.99 6.72
N MET A 198 5.20 4.11 7.21
CA MET A 198 4.67 4.22 8.58
C MET A 198 3.52 3.24 8.83
N GLN A 199 2.67 3.05 7.82
CA GLN A 199 1.56 2.09 7.87
C GLN A 199 2.07 0.66 8.04
N VAL A 200 3.11 0.23 7.32
CA VAL A 200 3.68 -1.11 7.49
C VAL A 200 4.34 -1.27 8.87
N LEU A 201 5.08 -0.25 9.35
CA LEU A 201 5.69 -0.27 10.68
C LEU A 201 4.64 -0.37 11.80
N MET A 202 3.53 0.38 11.67
CA MET A 202 2.41 0.30 12.60
C MET A 202 1.81 -1.11 12.65
N GLN A 203 1.79 -1.82 11.53
CA GLN A 203 1.24 -3.18 11.47
C GLN A 203 2.11 -4.18 12.23
N PHE A 204 3.43 -4.03 12.23
CA PHE A 204 4.32 -4.81 13.11
C PHE A 204 4.04 -4.54 14.59
N VAL A 205 3.75 -3.29 14.96
CA VAL A 205 3.40 -2.94 16.35
C VAL A 205 2.07 -3.57 16.75
N ILE A 206 1.05 -3.49 15.90
CA ILE A 206 -0.26 -4.14 16.13
C ILE A 206 -0.08 -5.65 16.31
N LEU A 207 0.72 -6.27 15.44
CA LEU A 207 1.01 -7.69 15.48
C LEU A 207 1.70 -8.12 16.80
N ASN A 208 2.70 -7.37 17.23
CA ASN A 208 3.44 -7.61 18.46
C ASN A 208 2.57 -7.41 19.70
N ALA A 209 1.79 -6.33 19.74
CA ALA A 209 0.88 -6.02 20.84
C ALA A 209 -0.23 -7.08 20.96
N PHE A 210 -0.75 -7.57 19.84
CA PHE A 210 -1.83 -8.54 19.83
C PHE A 210 -1.40 -9.94 20.30
N LEU A 211 -0.18 -10.37 19.96
CA LEU A 211 0.38 -11.66 20.38
C LEU A 211 1.00 -11.63 21.78
N GLY A 212 1.16 -10.45 22.39
CA GLY A 212 1.77 -10.30 23.71
C GLY A 212 3.28 -10.60 23.73
N THR A 213 3.95 -10.49 22.59
CA THR A 213 5.40 -10.76 22.49
C THR A 213 6.21 -9.54 22.89
N ASN A 214 7.33 -9.75 23.59
CA ASN A 214 8.23 -8.67 24.01
C ASN A 214 9.14 -8.14 22.89
N TYR A 215 9.23 -8.86 21.77
CA TYR A 215 10.16 -8.59 20.68
C TYR A 215 9.46 -8.68 19.31
N THR A 216 9.66 -7.68 18.46
CA THR A 216 9.00 -7.56 17.14
C THR A 216 9.47 -8.60 16.11
N PHE A 217 10.66 -9.18 16.33
CA PHE A 217 11.30 -10.15 15.43
C PHE A 217 10.97 -11.61 15.79
N TRP A 218 9.84 -11.85 16.45
CA TRP A 218 9.43 -13.19 16.87
C TRP A 218 9.25 -14.16 15.70
N GLY A 219 8.95 -13.68 14.49
CA GLY A 219 8.80 -14.53 13.31
C GLY A 219 10.07 -15.31 12.96
N PHE A 220 11.26 -14.73 13.18
CA PHE A 220 12.53 -15.45 13.00
C PHE A 220 12.74 -16.52 14.07
N GLU A 221 12.38 -16.23 15.31
CA GLU A 221 12.53 -17.16 16.43
C GLU A 221 11.62 -18.37 16.29
N ILE A 222 10.35 -18.17 15.94
CA ILE A 222 9.43 -19.31 15.73
C ILE A 222 9.88 -20.16 14.53
N LEU A 223 10.41 -19.57 13.46
CA LEU A 223 10.95 -20.33 12.33
C LEU A 223 12.18 -21.14 12.75
N ARG A 224 13.05 -20.55 13.56
CA ARG A 224 14.21 -21.23 14.14
C ARG A 224 13.78 -22.40 15.03
N ASP A 225 12.82 -22.18 15.92
CA ASP A 225 12.29 -23.22 16.81
C ASP A 225 11.65 -24.35 16.03
N LEU A 226 10.89 -24.04 14.97
CA LEU A 226 10.31 -25.04 14.08
C LEU A 226 11.37 -25.83 13.30
N ALA A 227 12.46 -25.18 12.89
CA ALA A 227 13.58 -25.85 12.21
C ALA A 227 14.37 -26.78 13.14
N TYR A 228 14.47 -26.44 14.43
CA TYR A 228 15.09 -27.29 15.45
C TYR A 228 14.13 -28.29 16.10
N GLY A 229 12.86 -28.31 15.70
CA GLY A 229 11.84 -29.23 16.23
C GLY A 229 11.38 -28.93 17.64
N ARG A 230 11.54 -27.69 18.13
CA ARG A 230 10.97 -27.26 19.42
C ARG A 230 9.48 -27.03 19.27
N GLU A 231 8.69 -27.69 20.11
CA GLU A 231 7.23 -27.60 20.06
C GLU A 231 6.66 -26.46 20.94
N TRP A 232 5.39 -26.11 20.68
CA TRP A 232 4.60 -25.13 21.43
C TRP A 232 4.54 -25.41 22.94
N GLN A 233 4.78 -26.65 23.36
CA GLN A 233 4.79 -27.06 24.76
C GLN A 233 5.94 -26.40 25.56
N GLU A 234 7.06 -26.11 24.90
CA GLU A 234 8.24 -25.50 25.51
C GLU A 234 8.27 -23.98 25.30
N SER A 235 7.82 -23.50 24.13
CA SER A 235 7.85 -22.07 23.80
C SER A 235 6.67 -21.29 24.39
N GLY A 236 5.55 -21.96 24.69
CA GLY A 236 4.31 -21.32 25.15
C GLY A 236 3.61 -20.46 24.10
N HIS A 237 4.17 -20.34 22.90
CA HIS A 237 3.56 -19.63 21.79
C HIS A 237 2.56 -20.51 21.06
N PHE A 238 1.37 -19.97 20.81
CA PHE A 238 0.26 -20.65 20.12
C PHE A 238 -0.07 -22.06 20.69
N PRO A 239 -0.46 -22.16 21.97
CA PRO A 239 -0.78 -23.46 22.58
C PRO A 239 -1.96 -24.14 21.90
N ARG A 240 -1.84 -25.45 21.67
CA ARG A 240 -2.88 -26.28 21.03
C ARG A 240 -3.76 -26.99 22.03
N VAL A 241 -3.29 -27.12 23.27
CA VAL A 241 -4.04 -27.69 24.39
C VAL A 241 -4.10 -26.64 25.49
N THR A 242 -5.30 -26.38 25.97
CA THR A 242 -5.59 -25.41 27.03
C THR A 242 -6.50 -26.02 28.09
N MET A 243 -6.53 -25.40 29.25
CA MET A 243 -7.42 -25.77 30.35
C MET A 243 -8.54 -24.74 30.45
N CYS A 244 -9.74 -25.21 30.79
CA CYS A 244 -10.92 -24.37 30.98
C CYS A 244 -11.57 -24.66 32.32
N ASP A 245 -11.84 -23.62 33.08
CA ASP A 245 -12.61 -23.71 34.32
C ASP A 245 -14.04 -23.18 34.10
N PHE A 246 -15.03 -24.03 34.32
CA PHE A 246 -16.43 -23.62 34.28
C PHE A 246 -17.22 -24.08 35.50
N ASP A 247 -18.27 -23.32 35.80
CA ASP A 247 -19.01 -23.43 37.03
C ASP A 247 -20.48 -23.75 36.77
N ILE A 248 -20.96 -24.86 37.33
CA ILE A 248 -22.38 -25.24 37.29
C ILE A 248 -23.01 -24.85 38.61
N ARG A 249 -24.13 -24.13 38.54
CA ARG A 249 -24.92 -23.75 39.72
C ARG A 249 -26.00 -24.79 39.94
N VAL A 250 -25.98 -25.40 41.12
CA VAL A 250 -27.03 -26.30 41.63
C VAL A 250 -27.62 -25.64 42.87
N LEU A 251 -28.85 -25.99 43.27
CA LEU A 251 -29.49 -25.43 44.46
C LEU A 251 -28.57 -25.54 45.69
N GLY A 252 -28.14 -24.40 46.23
CA GLY A 252 -27.30 -24.30 47.42
C GLY A 252 -25.79 -24.52 47.23
N ASN A 253 -25.29 -24.86 46.03
CA ASN A 253 -23.85 -25.05 45.81
C ASN A 253 -23.38 -24.73 44.38
N LYS A 254 -22.11 -24.34 44.26
CA LYS A 254 -21.42 -24.07 42.99
C LYS A 254 -20.39 -25.18 42.75
N HIS A 255 -20.60 -26.00 41.72
CA HIS A 255 -19.67 -27.05 41.34
C HIS A 255 -18.76 -26.57 40.23
N ARG A 256 -17.45 -26.61 40.47
CA ARG A 256 -16.43 -26.19 39.49
C ARG A 256 -15.84 -27.41 38.82
N HIS A 257 -15.76 -27.36 37.50
CA HIS A 257 -15.15 -28.37 36.65
C HIS A 257 -14.01 -27.75 35.87
N THR A 258 -12.88 -28.46 35.81
CA THR A 258 -11.75 -28.12 34.95
C THR A 258 -11.68 -29.14 33.83
N LEU A 259 -11.74 -28.69 32.58
CA LEU A 259 -11.66 -29.52 31.39
C LEU A 259 -10.37 -29.24 30.63
N GLN A 260 -9.77 -30.29 30.08
CA GLN A 260 -8.71 -30.16 29.09
C GLN A 260 -9.33 -30.04 27.71
N CYS A 261 -8.94 -29.02 26.95
CA CYS A 261 -9.51 -28.73 25.64
C CYS A 261 -8.42 -28.59 24.57
N VAL A 262 -8.72 -29.08 23.37
CA VAL A 262 -7.90 -28.94 22.18
C VAL A 262 -8.40 -27.73 21.38
N LEU A 263 -7.56 -26.71 21.30
CA LEU A 263 -7.85 -25.45 20.64
C LEU A 263 -7.39 -25.49 19.18
N MET A 264 -8.17 -26.17 18.34
CA MET A 264 -7.85 -26.38 16.92
C MET A 264 -7.65 -25.07 16.14
N ILE A 265 -8.38 -24.00 16.48
CA ILE A 265 -8.27 -22.70 15.82
C ILE A 265 -6.85 -22.14 15.92
N ASN A 266 -6.13 -22.43 17.01
CA ASN A 266 -4.82 -21.85 17.24
C ASN A 266 -3.74 -22.44 16.31
N MET A 267 -3.94 -23.68 15.84
CA MET A 267 -3.09 -24.28 14.82
C MET A 267 -3.16 -23.50 13.50
N PHE A 268 -4.34 -22.99 13.12
CA PHE A 268 -4.50 -22.14 11.94
C PHE A 268 -3.89 -20.75 12.18
N ASN A 269 -4.14 -20.17 13.36
CA ASN A 269 -3.57 -18.89 13.75
C ASN A 269 -2.04 -18.91 13.65
N GLU A 270 -1.38 -19.93 14.22
CA GLU A 270 0.08 -20.10 14.14
C GLU A 270 0.59 -19.96 12.69
N LYS A 271 -0.01 -20.68 11.73
CA LYS A 271 0.44 -20.67 10.34
C LYS A 271 0.13 -19.36 9.62
N ILE A 272 -1.05 -18.79 9.85
CA ILE A 272 -1.44 -17.51 9.24
C ILE A 272 -0.56 -16.37 9.76
N TYR A 273 -0.33 -16.30 11.07
CA TYR A 273 0.48 -15.24 11.67
C TYR A 273 1.96 -15.33 11.26
N LEU A 274 2.51 -16.55 11.15
CA LEU A 274 3.85 -16.73 10.60
C LEU A 274 3.94 -16.24 9.16
N PHE A 275 2.99 -16.61 8.30
CA PHE A 275 2.96 -16.15 6.92
C PHE A 275 2.83 -14.62 6.82
N ILE A 276 1.92 -14.01 7.59
CA ILE A 276 1.69 -12.56 7.60
C ILE A 276 2.95 -11.81 8.05
N TRP A 277 3.66 -12.29 9.07
CA TRP A 277 4.87 -11.64 9.56
C TRP A 277 5.93 -11.53 8.45
N TRP A 278 6.18 -12.64 7.72
CA TRP A 278 7.11 -12.66 6.58
C TRP A 278 6.62 -11.82 5.41
N TRP A 279 5.31 -11.86 5.12
CA TRP A 279 4.72 -11.03 4.09
C TRP A 279 4.91 -9.53 4.38
N PHE A 280 4.64 -9.08 5.62
CA PHE A 280 4.85 -7.69 6.02
C PHE A 280 6.32 -7.28 5.94
N LEU A 281 7.27 -8.20 6.19
CA LEU A 281 8.69 -7.93 5.98
C LEU A 281 9.01 -7.66 4.50
N VAL A 282 8.48 -8.48 3.59
CA VAL A 282 8.63 -8.27 2.14
C VAL A 282 8.00 -6.94 1.72
N VAL A 283 6.80 -6.63 2.19
CA VAL A 283 6.12 -5.35 1.91
C VAL A 283 6.91 -4.17 2.48
N ALA A 284 7.50 -4.28 3.67
CA ALA A 284 8.34 -3.24 4.27
C ALA A 284 9.60 -2.96 3.44
N ILE A 285 10.29 -4.01 2.98
CA ILE A 285 11.50 -3.86 2.15
C ILE A 285 11.13 -3.25 0.79
N ALA A 286 10.06 -3.74 0.16
CA ALA A 286 9.59 -3.22 -1.12
C ALA A 286 9.16 -1.75 -1.04
N THR A 287 8.41 -1.37 0.00
CA THR A 287 8.00 0.03 0.24
C THR A 287 9.17 0.94 0.52
N LEU A 288 10.14 0.50 1.32
CA LEU A 288 11.35 1.25 1.60
C LEU A 288 12.17 1.48 0.32
N ALA A 289 12.39 0.43 -0.47
CA ALA A 289 13.08 0.53 -1.75
C ALA A 289 12.36 1.48 -2.71
N ASN A 290 11.02 1.42 -2.77
CA ASN A 290 10.22 2.31 -3.59
C ASN A 290 10.31 3.78 -3.14
N LEU A 291 10.29 4.03 -1.82
CA LEU A 291 10.49 5.37 -1.28
C LEU A 291 11.86 5.93 -1.67
N PHE A 292 12.92 5.12 -1.56
CA PHE A 292 14.26 5.53 -1.97
C PHE A 292 14.37 5.78 -3.48
N TYR A 293 13.75 4.93 -4.29
CA TYR A 293 13.65 5.15 -5.74
C TYR A 293 13.03 6.52 -6.04
N TRP A 294 11.84 6.82 -5.52
CA TRP A 294 11.18 8.10 -5.75
C TRP A 294 11.94 9.30 -5.16
N LEU A 295 12.60 9.14 -4.00
CA LEU A 295 13.39 10.20 -3.39
C LEU A 295 14.62 10.54 -4.24
N SER A 296 15.41 9.53 -4.62
CA SER A 296 16.58 9.70 -5.48
C SER A 296 16.22 10.38 -6.81
N MET A 297 15.07 10.00 -7.34
CA MET A 297 14.54 10.43 -8.63
C MET A 297 13.91 11.84 -8.59
N SER A 298 13.47 12.29 -7.40
CA SER A 298 13.05 13.68 -7.16
C SER A 298 14.23 14.62 -6.87
N MET A 299 15.37 14.09 -6.45
CA MET A 299 16.58 14.86 -6.11
C MET A 299 17.61 14.91 -7.25
N SER A 300 17.46 14.10 -8.29
CA SER A 300 18.42 14.04 -9.40
C SER A 300 18.29 15.26 -10.32
N ASP A 301 18.99 16.34 -9.98
CA ASP A 301 19.36 17.39 -10.94
C ASP A 301 20.57 16.89 -11.74
N ALA A 302 20.31 16.08 -12.78
CA ALA A 302 21.37 15.71 -13.71
C ALA A 302 21.85 16.97 -14.47
N GLN A 303 23.14 17.03 -14.82
CA GLN A 303 23.72 18.09 -15.66
C GLN A 303 23.05 18.11 -17.03
N GLN A 304 21.93 18.83 -17.13
CA GLN A 304 21.17 19.02 -18.35
C GLN A 304 21.68 20.26 -19.09
N THR A 305 21.59 20.23 -20.42
CA THR A 305 21.80 21.41 -21.25
C THR A 305 20.80 22.51 -20.89
N GLU A 306 21.14 23.76 -21.14
CA GLU A 306 20.32 24.92 -20.76
C GLU A 306 18.89 24.84 -21.33
N ALA A 307 18.75 24.39 -22.58
CA ALA A 307 17.44 24.18 -23.22
C ALA A 307 16.58 23.14 -22.49
N VAL A 308 17.17 22.01 -22.08
CA VAL A 308 16.46 20.96 -21.35
C VAL A 308 16.10 21.44 -19.94
N ASN A 309 16.99 22.15 -19.26
CA ASN A 309 16.68 22.79 -17.98
C ASN A 309 15.51 23.78 -18.10
N LYS A 310 15.47 24.57 -19.18
CA LYS A 310 14.38 25.53 -19.43
C LYS A 310 13.06 24.81 -19.70
N PHE A 311 13.07 23.73 -20.48
CA PHE A 311 11.90 22.89 -20.69
C PHE A 311 11.41 22.24 -19.38
N VAL A 312 12.31 21.60 -18.63
CA VAL A 312 11.99 20.89 -17.39
C VAL A 312 11.50 21.84 -16.30
N HIS A 313 12.21 22.95 -16.04
CA HIS A 313 11.85 23.83 -14.93
C HIS A 313 10.77 24.86 -15.28
N HIS A 314 10.70 25.32 -16.53
CA HIS A 314 9.80 26.41 -16.91
C HIS A 314 8.51 25.92 -17.58
N HIS A 315 8.59 24.91 -18.43
CA HIS A 315 7.45 24.35 -19.16
C HIS A 315 6.77 23.22 -18.37
N LEU A 316 7.53 22.22 -17.92
CA LEU A 316 6.99 21.00 -17.31
C LEU A 316 6.83 21.06 -15.77
N ARG A 317 7.83 21.61 -15.08
CA ARG A 317 8.05 21.59 -13.62
C ARG A 317 8.16 20.17 -13.03
N SER A 318 8.43 20.09 -11.73
CA SER A 318 8.54 18.81 -11.00
C SER A 318 7.31 17.93 -11.18
N ASP A 319 6.11 18.51 -11.13
CA ASP A 319 4.86 17.76 -11.25
C ASP A 319 4.65 17.18 -12.66
N GLY A 320 5.09 17.88 -13.71
CA GLY A 320 5.06 17.34 -15.08
C GLY A 320 6.03 16.18 -15.28
N VAL A 321 7.24 16.27 -14.71
CA VAL A 321 8.22 15.17 -14.73
C VAL A 321 7.68 13.95 -13.97
N PHE A 322 7.03 14.17 -12.82
CA PHE A 322 6.35 13.13 -12.06
C PHE A 322 5.26 12.44 -12.89
N LEU A 323 4.39 13.21 -13.56
CA LEU A 323 3.32 12.66 -14.41
C LEU A 323 3.88 11.84 -15.59
N LEU A 324 4.91 12.32 -16.28
CA LEU A 324 5.53 11.57 -17.37
C LEU A 324 6.08 10.22 -16.93
N ARG A 325 6.68 10.16 -15.73
CA ARG A 325 7.16 8.89 -15.15
C ARG A 325 6.01 7.96 -14.80
N LEU A 326 4.95 8.50 -14.21
CA LEU A 326 3.76 7.71 -13.89
C LEU A 326 3.09 7.17 -15.16
N ILE A 327 3.10 7.94 -16.26
CA ILE A 327 2.67 7.49 -17.59
C ILE A 327 3.61 6.39 -18.12
N SER A 328 4.93 6.53 -18.01
CA SER A 328 5.88 5.50 -18.46
C SER A 328 5.68 4.17 -17.72
N MET A 329 5.43 4.22 -16.41
CA MET A 329 5.19 3.02 -15.60
C MET A 329 3.86 2.31 -15.89
N ASN A 330 2.84 3.03 -16.39
CA ASN A 330 1.49 2.48 -16.60
C ASN A 330 1.14 2.26 -18.08
N ALA A 331 1.49 3.19 -18.97
CA ALA A 331 1.22 3.15 -20.41
C ALA A 331 2.45 2.74 -21.26
N GLY A 332 3.64 2.67 -20.66
CA GLY A 332 4.88 2.23 -21.29
C GLY A 332 5.73 3.34 -21.90
N ASP A 333 7.03 3.07 -22.01
CA ASP A 333 8.05 4.06 -22.40
C ASP A 333 7.89 4.61 -23.82
N LEU A 334 7.37 3.80 -24.75
CA LEU A 334 7.18 4.21 -26.14
C LEU A 334 6.18 5.37 -26.24
N ILE A 335 5.05 5.26 -25.53
CA ILE A 335 4.01 6.28 -25.54
C ILE A 335 4.46 7.54 -24.80
N THR A 336 5.18 7.36 -23.69
CA THR A 336 5.79 8.49 -22.99
C THR A 336 6.76 9.25 -23.88
N THR A 337 7.56 8.56 -24.69
CA THR A 337 8.51 9.19 -25.62
C THR A 337 7.78 10.01 -26.69
N ASP A 338 6.71 9.45 -27.29
CA ASP A 338 5.88 10.15 -28.27
C ASP A 338 5.23 11.41 -27.66
N ILE A 339 4.76 11.34 -26.41
CA ILE A 339 4.19 12.47 -25.67
C ILE A 339 5.26 13.53 -25.37
N VAL A 340 6.43 13.13 -24.89
CA VAL A 340 7.56 14.04 -24.62
C VAL A 340 7.99 14.78 -25.88
N TYR A 341 8.06 14.07 -27.01
CA TYR A 341 8.36 14.66 -28.31
C TYR A 341 7.32 15.73 -28.70
N SER A 342 6.03 15.43 -28.53
CA SER A 342 4.95 16.39 -28.81
C SER A 342 5.03 17.63 -27.90
N LEU A 343 5.28 17.42 -26.60
CA LEU A 343 5.45 18.52 -25.63
C LEU A 343 6.69 19.38 -25.93
N TRP A 344 7.79 18.77 -26.37
CA TRP A 344 9.00 19.48 -26.77
C TRP A 344 8.76 20.36 -28.00
N HIS A 345 8.08 19.85 -29.02
CA HIS A 345 7.67 20.64 -30.19
C HIS A 345 6.79 21.83 -29.81
N GLN A 346 5.82 21.60 -28.93
CA GLN A 346 4.96 22.66 -28.42
C GLN A 346 5.73 23.73 -27.62
N PHE A 347 6.78 23.34 -26.88
CA PHE A 347 7.68 24.26 -26.19
C PHE A 347 8.50 25.12 -27.17
N LEU A 348 9.09 24.50 -28.20
CA LEU A 348 9.84 25.23 -29.23
C LEU A 348 8.97 26.27 -29.96
N GLN A 349 7.70 25.92 -30.24
CA GLN A 349 6.74 26.86 -30.82
C GLN A 349 6.45 28.06 -29.90
N ASP A 350 6.31 27.84 -28.60
CA ASP A 350 6.13 28.92 -27.63
C ASP A 350 7.34 29.86 -27.58
N GLU A 351 8.56 29.30 -27.62
CA GLU A 351 9.79 30.09 -27.61
C GLU A 351 9.92 30.93 -28.89
N ALA A 352 9.65 30.33 -30.04
CA ALA A 352 9.65 31.03 -31.32
C ALA A 352 8.61 32.17 -31.35
N ALA A 353 7.42 31.94 -30.81
CA ALA A 353 6.38 32.96 -30.69
C ALA A 353 6.79 34.10 -29.74
N MET A 354 7.43 33.79 -28.60
CA MET A 354 7.96 34.82 -27.69
C MET A 354 9.02 35.68 -28.37
N LEU A 355 9.95 35.08 -29.12
CA LEU A 355 11.01 35.81 -29.82
C LEU A 355 10.45 36.78 -30.88
N GLN A 356 9.35 36.43 -31.55
CA GLN A 356 8.69 37.30 -32.53
C GLN A 356 7.95 38.50 -31.91
N THR A 357 7.60 38.44 -30.62
CA THR A 357 6.87 39.51 -29.92
C THR A 357 7.77 40.56 -29.25
N LEU A 358 9.10 40.38 -29.26
CA LEU A 358 10.03 41.39 -28.78
C LEU A 358 10.00 42.60 -29.74
N PRO A 359 9.76 43.83 -29.24
CA PRO A 359 9.82 45.00 -30.10
C PRO A 359 11.24 45.13 -30.67
N LEU A 360 11.33 45.16 -32.00
CA LEU A 360 12.55 45.60 -32.69
C LEU A 360 12.94 46.96 -32.13
N SER A 361 13.98 47.00 -31.31
CA SER A 361 14.69 48.23 -31.02
C SER A 361 15.23 48.73 -32.35
N GLU A 362 14.71 49.85 -32.83
CA GLU A 362 15.23 50.55 -34.00
C GLU A 362 16.74 50.78 -33.81
N GLY A 363 17.54 50.19 -34.71
CA GLY A 363 18.98 50.44 -34.76
C GLY A 363 19.89 49.29 -34.34
N ALA A 364 19.73 48.10 -34.93
CA ALA A 364 20.83 47.16 -35.08
C ALA A 364 20.68 46.42 -36.41
N THR A 365 21.72 46.48 -37.25
CA THR A 365 21.81 45.73 -38.51
C THR A 365 21.60 44.24 -38.24
N ALA A 366 20.76 43.61 -39.09
CA ALA A 366 20.31 42.24 -38.97
C ALA A 366 21.48 41.25 -38.78
N PRO A 367 21.44 40.37 -37.77
CA PRO A 367 22.23 39.14 -37.78
C PRO A 367 21.53 38.06 -38.61
N ASP A 368 22.35 37.28 -39.30
CA ASP A 368 21.98 36.18 -40.20
C ASP A 368 21.12 35.10 -39.46
N PRO A 369 20.03 34.55 -40.05
CA PRO A 369 19.11 33.65 -39.35
C PRO A 369 19.64 32.24 -39.06
N THR A 370 20.89 31.94 -39.41
CA THR A 370 21.44 30.58 -39.42
C THR A 370 22.15 30.16 -38.13
N THR A 371 22.56 31.10 -37.28
CA THR A 371 23.45 30.79 -36.13
C THR A 371 22.78 30.31 -34.84
N GLY A 372 21.44 30.23 -34.76
CA GLY A 372 20.73 29.88 -33.52
C GLY A 372 20.06 28.50 -33.48
N LEU A 373 20.01 27.79 -34.62
CA LEU A 373 19.26 26.54 -34.77
C LEU A 373 20.16 25.31 -34.99
N GLU A 374 21.45 25.49 -35.26
CA GLU A 374 22.38 24.37 -35.53
C GLU A 374 22.72 23.54 -34.28
N ASP A 375 22.55 24.09 -33.07
CA ASP A 375 22.88 23.35 -31.83
C ASP A 375 21.77 22.38 -31.36
N VAL A 376 20.60 22.36 -32.03
CA VAL A 376 19.45 21.53 -31.62
C VAL A 376 19.31 20.24 -32.44
N ASP A 377 19.78 20.22 -33.69
CA ASP A 377 19.61 19.08 -34.60
C ASP A 377 20.95 18.38 -34.89
N GLY A 378 21.54 17.76 -33.87
CA GLY A 378 22.74 16.92 -34.00
C GLY A 378 22.51 15.56 -34.66
N TYR A 379 21.64 15.46 -35.67
CA TYR A 379 21.38 14.21 -36.40
C TYR A 379 20.93 14.44 -37.85
N GLY A 380 21.83 14.91 -38.71
CA GLY A 380 21.60 15.00 -40.15
C GLY A 380 22.88 15.28 -40.95
N GLU A 381 23.17 14.41 -41.92
CA GLU A 381 24.15 14.59 -43.00
C GLU A 381 25.66 14.61 -42.68
N LYS A 382 26.21 13.41 -42.47
CA LYS A 382 27.52 13.04 -43.06
C LYS A 382 27.31 11.96 -44.11
N GLN A 383 26.84 12.33 -45.30
CA GLN A 383 27.04 11.57 -46.53
C GLN A 383 26.60 12.37 -47.76
N ARG A 384 27.49 13.22 -48.29
CA ARG A 384 27.78 13.36 -49.73
C ARG A 384 28.84 14.44 -49.97
N LEU A 385 29.75 14.10 -50.88
CA LEU A 385 30.71 14.96 -51.60
C LEU A 385 32.01 15.33 -50.86
N THR A 386 32.97 14.41 -50.92
CA THR A 386 34.17 14.60 -51.75
C THR A 386 34.66 13.26 -52.26
#